data_AF-A0A1D6NUA6-F1
#
_entry.id   AF-A0A1D6NUA6-F1
#
_cell.length_a   1.000
_cell.length_b   1.000
_cell.length_c   1.000
_cell.angle_alpha   90.00
_cell.angle_beta   90.00
_cell.angle_gamma   90.00
#
_symmetry.space_group_name_H-M   'P 1'
#
loop_
_entity.id
_entity.type
_entity.pdbx_description
1 polymer ?
#
loop_
_entity_poly.entity_id
_entity_poly.type
_entity_poly.pdbx_seq_one_letter_code
_entity_poly.pdbx_strand_id
1 'polypeptide(L)'
;MGRPNESLSTAEGGATDPWVRAGSKFALQRRVLRLSKPPRRWKVPSYADYVKRNIREVSIEGRPLNCETGAKNVFYGYDGELCGVEQLALQYYADEGGGWQGTHSEGSIWMTIFGLLMWDVMFSDIQDVFQSKFQVCDL
;
A
#
# COMPACT_ATOMS: atom_id res chain seq x y z
N MET A 1 -28.28 -5.64 -2.20
CA MET A 1 -28.73 -6.91 -1.57
C MET A 1 -28.44 -6.89 -0.07
N GLY A 2 -29.47 -6.90 0.77
CA GLY A 2 -29.39 -6.75 2.24
C GLY A 2 -29.23 -8.06 3.00
N ARG A 3 -28.21 -8.88 2.68
CA ARG A 3 -27.93 -10.17 3.36
C ARG A 3 -26.68 -10.09 4.25
N PRO A 4 -26.77 -9.46 5.43
CA PRO A 4 -25.60 -9.18 6.26
C PRO A 4 -24.92 -10.42 6.84
N ASN A 5 -25.67 -11.47 7.17
CA ASN A 5 -25.12 -12.69 7.79
C ASN A 5 -24.33 -13.53 6.79
N GLU A 6 -24.84 -13.67 5.56
CA GLU A 6 -24.12 -14.32 4.46
C GLU A 6 -22.85 -13.53 4.13
N SER A 7 -22.98 -12.20 3.99
CA SER A 7 -21.80 -11.35 3.75
C SER A 7 -20.77 -11.43 4.87
N LEU A 8 -21.18 -11.58 6.13
CA LEU A 8 -20.26 -11.76 7.24
C LEU A 8 -19.57 -13.12 7.14
N SER A 9 -20.32 -14.19 6.89
CA SER A 9 -19.76 -15.55 6.76
C SER A 9 -18.75 -15.65 5.61
N THR A 10 -19.03 -15.05 4.45
CA THR A 10 -18.07 -15.02 3.32
C THR A 10 -16.82 -14.22 3.68
N ALA A 11 -16.96 -13.10 4.39
CA ALA A 11 -15.82 -12.29 4.81
C ALA A 11 -14.97 -12.99 5.88
N GLU A 12 -15.61 -13.69 6.82
CA GLU A 12 -14.94 -14.53 7.83
C GLU A 12 -14.13 -15.64 7.13
N GLY A 13 -14.74 -16.37 6.19
CA GLY A 13 -14.07 -17.43 5.43
C GLY A 13 -12.86 -16.92 4.64
N GLY A 14 -13.02 -15.83 3.88
CA GLY A 14 -11.92 -15.26 3.10
C GLY A 14 -10.82 -14.62 3.96
N ALA A 15 -11.12 -14.16 5.18
CA ALA A 15 -10.11 -13.64 6.10
C ALA A 15 -9.22 -14.75 6.68
N THR A 16 -9.76 -15.98 6.80
CA THR A 16 -9.02 -17.17 7.25
C THR A 16 -8.31 -17.92 6.13
N ASP A 17 -8.68 -17.66 4.88
CA ASP A 17 -8.11 -18.32 3.71
C ASP A 17 -6.59 -18.03 3.58
N PRO A 18 -5.73 -19.08 3.52
CA PRO A 18 -4.29 -18.93 3.31
C PRO A 18 -3.92 -18.26 1.98
N TRP A 19 -4.74 -18.41 0.93
CA TRP A 19 -4.46 -17.92 -0.41
C TRP A 19 -4.80 -16.44 -0.61
N VAL A 20 -5.66 -15.89 0.26
CA VAL A 20 -6.00 -14.47 0.25
C VAL A 20 -4.92 -13.66 0.97
N ARG A 21 -4.30 -12.72 0.24
CA ARG A 21 -3.13 -11.95 0.70
C ARG A 21 -3.34 -10.44 0.64
N ALA A 22 -2.42 -9.71 1.28
CA ALA A 22 -2.26 -8.25 1.19
C ALA A 22 -3.57 -7.45 1.35
N GLY A 23 -3.83 -6.53 0.41
CA GLY A 23 -4.96 -5.60 0.46
C GLY A 23 -6.32 -6.29 0.51
N SER A 24 -6.50 -7.40 -0.24
CA SER A 24 -7.75 -8.17 -0.22
C SER A 24 -8.02 -8.77 1.16
N LYS A 25 -7.00 -9.35 1.79
CA LYS A 25 -7.12 -9.89 3.16
C LYS A 25 -7.48 -8.78 4.15
N PHE A 26 -6.79 -7.65 4.07
CA PHE A 26 -7.05 -6.51 4.94
C PHE A 26 -8.46 -5.93 4.75
N ALA A 27 -8.94 -5.84 3.51
CA ALA A 27 -10.30 -5.39 3.19
C ALA A 27 -11.37 -6.32 3.78
N LEU A 28 -11.17 -7.63 3.71
CA LEU A 28 -12.06 -8.62 4.32
C LEU A 28 -12.05 -8.51 5.85
N GLN A 29 -10.87 -8.39 6.47
CA GLN A 29 -10.75 -8.20 7.92
C GLN A 29 -11.47 -6.92 8.38
N ARG A 30 -11.31 -5.79 7.68
CA ARG A 30 -12.07 -4.54 7.93
C ARG A 30 -13.57 -4.77 7.81
N ARG A 31 -13.99 -5.53 6.80
CA ARG A 31 -15.41 -5.85 6.58
C ARG A 31 -15.97 -6.72 7.70
N VAL A 32 -15.22 -7.71 8.20
CA VAL A 32 -15.60 -8.52 9.37
C VAL A 32 -15.84 -7.61 10.56
N LEU A 33 -14.87 -6.75 10.94
CA LEU A 33 -15.02 -5.83 12.08
C LEU A 33 -16.23 -4.90 11.96
N ARG A 34 -16.56 -4.46 10.73
CA ARG A 34 -17.73 -3.62 10.47
C ARG A 34 -19.06 -4.37 10.66
N LEU A 35 -19.11 -5.65 10.28
CA LEU A 35 -20.32 -6.47 10.28
C LEU A 35 -20.53 -7.30 11.55
N SER A 36 -19.46 -7.60 12.28
CA SER A 36 -19.43 -8.46 13.48
C SER A 36 -19.87 -7.72 14.76
N LYS A 37 -20.82 -6.79 14.65
CA LYS A 37 -21.36 -6.05 15.80
C LYS A 37 -22.40 -6.89 16.56
N PRO A 38 -22.53 -6.76 17.89
CA PRO A 38 -23.60 -7.39 18.65
C PRO A 38 -24.99 -7.01 18.10
N PRO A 39 -25.96 -7.95 18.07
CA PRO A 39 -25.91 -9.31 18.60
C PRO A 39 -25.32 -10.37 17.65
N ARG A 40 -24.82 -10.01 16.46
CA ARG A 40 -24.36 -10.99 15.44
C ARG A 40 -23.11 -11.74 15.85
N ARG A 41 -22.16 -11.03 16.46
CA ARG A 41 -20.93 -11.57 17.03
C ARG A 41 -20.57 -10.76 18.27
N TRP A 42 -20.11 -11.46 19.29
CA TRP A 42 -19.62 -10.88 20.55
C TRP A 42 -18.10 -10.97 20.67
N LYS A 43 -17.50 -11.95 19.99
CA LYS A 43 -16.04 -12.16 19.98
C LYS A 43 -15.38 -11.20 19.01
N VAL A 44 -14.39 -10.46 19.51
CA VAL A 44 -13.52 -9.60 18.69
C VAL A 44 -12.39 -10.46 18.11
N PRO A 45 -12.13 -10.41 16.78
CA PRO A 45 -11.01 -11.13 16.18
C PRO A 45 -9.64 -10.63 16.67
N SER A 46 -8.63 -11.51 16.73
CA SER A 46 -7.28 -11.15 17.22
C SER A 46 -6.58 -10.08 16.38
N TYR A 47 -6.91 -9.97 15.09
CA TYR A 47 -6.36 -8.95 14.19
C TYR A 47 -7.06 -7.58 14.31
N ALA A 48 -8.02 -7.41 15.21
CA ALA A 48 -8.80 -6.17 15.30
C ALA A 48 -7.94 -4.94 15.59
N ASP A 49 -6.97 -5.07 16.49
CA ASP A 49 -6.10 -3.96 16.88
C ASP A 49 -5.16 -3.57 15.74
N TYR A 50 -4.65 -4.56 15.00
CA TYR A 50 -3.85 -4.31 13.81
C TYR A 50 -4.63 -3.54 12.74
N VAL A 51 -5.87 -3.93 12.49
CA VAL A 51 -6.73 -3.28 11.48
C VAL A 51 -7.17 -1.88 11.90
N LYS A 52 -7.33 -1.63 13.19
CA LYS A 52 -7.69 -0.32 13.76
C LYS A 52 -6.49 0.56 14.06
N ARG A 53 -5.27 0.10 13.79
CA ARG A 53 -4.06 0.86 14.07
C ARG A 53 -4.12 2.20 13.34
N ASN A 54 -4.00 3.28 14.10
CA ASN A 54 -3.86 4.61 13.52
C ASN A 54 -2.44 4.77 12.97
N ILE A 55 -2.36 5.14 11.70
CA ILE A 55 -1.11 5.54 11.06
C ILE A 55 -1.00 7.05 11.26
N ARG A 56 0.22 7.55 11.52
CA ARG A 56 0.45 8.99 11.64
C ARG A 56 0.16 9.62 10.29
N GLU A 57 -0.84 10.48 10.26
CA GLU A 57 -1.19 11.30 9.10
C GLU A 57 -0.53 12.66 9.24
N VAL A 58 -0.03 13.18 8.11
CA VAL A 58 0.55 14.52 7.99
C VAL A 58 -0.22 15.22 6.88
N SER A 59 -0.73 16.41 7.16
CA SER A 59 -1.39 17.25 6.17
C SER A 59 -0.44 18.33 5.72
N ILE A 60 -0.27 18.47 4.41
CA ILE A 60 0.59 19.47 3.79
C ILE A 60 -0.33 20.39 2.99
N GLU A 61 -0.24 21.70 3.23
CA GLU A 61 -1.01 22.68 2.47
C GLU A 61 -0.31 22.97 1.15
N GLY A 62 -1.07 22.90 0.06
CA GLY A 62 -0.60 23.16 -1.31
C GLY A 62 -1.51 24.14 -2.04
N ARG A 63 -0.96 24.87 -3.02
CA ARG A 63 -1.71 25.78 -3.89
C ARG A 63 -2.06 25.07 -5.20
N PRO A 64 -3.29 24.57 -5.40
CA PRO A 64 -3.65 23.81 -6.59
C PRO A 64 -3.80 24.71 -7.82
N LEU A 65 -3.36 24.22 -8.98
CA LEU A 65 -3.63 24.82 -10.29
C LEU A 65 -4.96 24.32 -10.86
N ASN A 66 -5.28 23.05 -10.66
CA ASN A 66 -6.50 22.41 -11.11
C ASN A 66 -7.17 21.63 -9.96
N CYS A 67 -8.50 21.58 -10.00
CA CYS A 67 -9.32 20.80 -9.06
C CYS A 67 -10.34 19.94 -9.82
N GLU A 68 -9.95 19.43 -10.99
CA GLU A 68 -10.82 18.65 -11.86
C GLU A 68 -10.73 17.14 -11.55
N THR A 69 -11.88 16.51 -11.36
CA THR A 69 -11.94 15.06 -11.09
C THR A 69 -11.54 14.28 -12.34
N GLY A 70 -10.51 13.43 -12.22
CA GLY A 70 -10.00 12.60 -13.32
C GLY A 70 -8.75 13.14 -14.02
N ALA A 71 -8.31 14.36 -13.69
CA ALA A 71 -7.03 14.91 -14.12
C ALA A 71 -5.95 14.70 -13.04
N LYS A 72 -4.68 14.69 -13.45
CA LYS A 72 -3.56 14.72 -12.49
C LYS A 72 -3.57 16.07 -11.78
N ASN A 73 -3.55 16.06 -10.45
CA ASN A 73 -3.48 17.28 -9.65
C ASN A 73 -2.10 17.92 -9.79
N VAL A 74 -2.08 19.22 -10.09
CA VAL A 74 -0.87 20.03 -10.24
C VAL A 74 -0.91 21.17 -9.23
N PHE A 75 0.22 21.47 -8.60
CA PHE A 75 0.37 22.46 -7.54
C PHE A 75 1.51 23.42 -7.86
N TYR A 76 1.45 24.61 -7.29
CA TYR A 76 2.61 25.50 -7.20
C TYR A 76 3.52 25.03 -6.07
N GLY A 77 4.76 24.68 -6.41
CA GLY A 77 5.83 24.35 -5.47
C GLY A 77 6.33 25.59 -4.71
N TYR A 78 7.19 25.37 -3.71
CA TYR A 78 7.78 26.46 -2.93
C TYR A 78 8.77 27.31 -3.74
N ASP A 79 9.32 26.73 -4.80
CA ASP A 79 10.13 27.38 -5.83
C ASP A 79 9.31 28.20 -6.85
N GLY A 80 7.98 28.13 -6.78
CA GLY A 80 7.07 28.78 -7.72
C GLY A 80 6.82 28.00 -9.00
N GLU A 81 7.50 26.87 -9.19
CA GLU A 81 7.32 25.98 -10.35
C GLU A 81 6.12 25.05 -10.17
N LEU A 82 5.58 24.55 -11.29
CA LEU A 82 4.48 23.60 -11.25
C LEU A 82 4.98 22.18 -10.95
N CYS A 83 4.38 21.53 -9.97
CA CYS A 83 4.77 20.20 -9.52
C CYS A 83 3.58 19.29 -9.20
N GLY A 84 3.83 17.98 -9.18
CA GLY A 84 2.85 16.99 -8.71
C GLY A 84 2.80 16.90 -7.19
N VAL A 85 1.80 16.20 -6.67
CA VAL A 85 1.62 15.96 -5.22
C VAL A 85 2.86 15.36 -4.56
N GLU A 86 3.54 14.43 -5.24
CA GLU A 86 4.70 13.71 -4.68
C GLU A 86 5.91 14.64 -4.54
N GLN A 87 6.12 15.51 -5.53
CA GLN A 87 7.21 16.48 -5.50
C GLN A 87 6.93 17.58 -4.46
N LEU A 88 5.69 18.02 -4.33
CA LEU A 88 5.28 18.96 -3.28
C LEU A 88 5.56 18.36 -1.89
N ALA A 89 5.24 17.08 -1.69
CA ALA A 89 5.56 16.39 -0.44
C ALA A 89 7.08 16.31 -0.18
N LEU A 90 7.90 16.05 -1.20
CA LEU A 90 9.36 16.07 -1.06
C LEU A 90 9.89 17.45 -0.67
N GLN A 91 9.39 18.52 -1.29
CA GLN A 91 9.76 19.89 -0.94
C GLN A 91 9.42 20.19 0.52
N TYR A 92 8.24 19.79 1.00
CA TYR A 92 7.85 19.93 2.41
C TYR A 92 8.81 19.22 3.36
N TYR A 93 9.13 17.94 3.11
CA TYR A 93 10.04 17.21 3.98
C TYR A 93 11.49 17.73 3.94
N ALA A 94 11.92 18.30 2.82
CA ALA A 94 13.23 18.92 2.69
C ALA A 94 13.35 20.25 3.46
N ASP A 95 12.26 21.00 3.60
CA ASP A 95 12.26 22.28 4.31
C ASP A 95 11.58 22.13 5.69
N GLU A 96 10.30 22.52 5.81
CA GLU A 96 9.53 22.54 7.07
C GLU A 96 9.48 21.19 7.80
N GLY A 97 9.55 20.08 7.07
CA GLY A 97 9.47 18.72 7.62
C GLY A 97 10.76 18.22 8.26
N GLY A 98 11.83 19.02 8.27
CA GLY A 98 13.03 18.76 9.07
C GLY A 98 14.30 18.45 8.28
N GLY A 99 14.47 18.99 7.07
CA GLY A 99 15.75 18.88 6.35
C GLY A 99 16.02 17.53 5.70
N TRP A 100 14.97 16.77 5.34
CA TRP A 100 15.11 15.42 4.82
C TRP A 100 15.53 15.40 3.35
N GLN A 101 16.29 14.37 2.97
CA GLN A 101 16.55 14.05 1.57
C GLN A 101 15.78 12.80 1.18
N GLY A 102 15.11 12.83 0.03
CA GLY A 102 14.27 11.75 -0.42
C GLY A 102 14.11 11.72 -1.93
N THR A 103 13.65 10.57 -2.43
CA THR A 103 13.31 10.37 -3.84
C THR A 103 11.93 9.74 -3.93
N HIS A 104 11.20 10.04 -5.00
CA HIS A 104 9.94 9.37 -5.28
C HIS A 104 10.21 8.12 -6.14
N SER A 105 9.93 6.94 -5.60
CA SER A 105 10.22 5.67 -6.28
C SER A 105 9.21 4.56 -5.95
N GLU A 106 8.05 4.91 -5.39
CA GLU A 106 7.02 3.95 -4.97
C GLU A 106 7.61 2.70 -4.28
N GLY A 107 7.48 1.52 -4.89
CA GLY A 107 8.06 0.25 -4.43
C GLY A 107 9.37 -0.14 -5.12
N SER A 108 9.80 0.55 -6.19
CA SER A 108 10.96 0.12 -6.99
C SER A 108 12.26 0.17 -6.20
N ILE A 109 12.43 1.17 -5.32
CA ILE A 109 13.63 1.28 -4.47
C ILE A 109 13.84 0.05 -3.59
N TRP A 110 12.75 -0.49 -3.02
CA TRP A 110 12.82 -1.70 -2.20
C TRP A 110 13.13 -2.94 -3.04
N MET A 111 12.54 -3.04 -4.23
CA MET A 111 12.83 -4.14 -5.16
C MET A 111 14.26 -4.09 -5.67
N THR A 112 14.81 -2.89 -5.92
CA THR A 112 16.22 -2.72 -6.31
C THR A 112 17.15 -3.12 -5.18
N ILE A 113 16.91 -2.66 -3.95
CA ILE A 113 17.72 -3.05 -2.78
C ILE A 113 17.64 -4.57 -2.57
N PHE A 114 16.44 -5.16 -2.62
CA PHE A 114 16.25 -6.59 -2.51
C PHE A 114 17.03 -7.35 -3.59
N GLY A 115 16.90 -6.95 -4.86
CA GLY A 115 17.60 -7.59 -5.97
C GLY A 115 19.12 -7.49 -5.86
N LEU A 116 19.65 -6.37 -5.37
CA LEU A 116 21.08 -6.21 -5.11
C LEU A 116 21.58 -7.11 -3.98
N LEU A 117 20.81 -7.23 -2.89
CA LEU A 117 21.19 -8.03 -1.72
C LEU A 117 21.02 -9.54 -1.95
N MET A 118 20.02 -9.93 -2.74
CA MET A 118 19.65 -11.32 -2.98
C MET A 118 20.09 -11.84 -4.35
N TRP A 119 20.93 -11.09 -5.06
CA TRP A 119 21.32 -11.39 -6.44
C TRP A 119 21.78 -12.84 -6.63
N ASP A 120 22.72 -13.30 -5.81
CA ASP A 120 23.29 -14.65 -5.91
C ASP A 120 22.27 -15.75 -5.61
N VAL A 121 21.24 -15.46 -4.81
CA VAL A 121 20.17 -16.41 -4.49
C VAL A 121 19.14 -16.43 -5.62
N MET A 122 18.74 -15.26 -6.12
CA MET A 122 17.77 -15.13 -7.21
C MET A 122 18.29 -15.76 -8.52
N PHE A 123 19.58 -15.61 -8.80
CA PHE A 123 20.25 -16.19 -9.98
C PHE A 123 21.03 -17.47 -9.66
N SER A 124 20.63 -18.19 -8.60
CA SER A 124 21.22 -19.50 -8.29
C SER A 124 20.90 -20.54 -9.36
N ASP A 125 21.82 -21.48 -9.56
CA ASP A 125 21.71 -22.52 -10.59
C ASP A 125 20.74 -23.63 -10.14
N ILE A 126 19.44 -23.34 -10.25
CA ILE A 126 18.36 -24.28 -9.98
C ILE A 126 17.81 -24.80 -11.31
N GLN A 127 17.68 -26.13 -11.41
CA GLN A 127 17.18 -26.79 -12.60
C GLN A 127 15.78 -26.27 -12.99
N ASP A 128 15.56 -26.08 -14.30
CA ASP A 128 14.31 -25.67 -14.94
C ASP A 128 13.80 -24.24 -14.64
N VAL A 129 14.52 -23.47 -13.79
CA VAL A 129 14.18 -22.07 -13.47
C VAL A 129 14.60 -21.10 -14.57
N PHE A 130 15.80 -21.27 -15.13
CA PHE A 130 16.30 -20.50 -16.26
C PHE A 130 16.36 -21.38 -17.53
N GLN A 131 15.48 -21.10 -18.48
CA GLN A 131 15.32 -21.84 -19.74
C GLN A 131 16.00 -21.13 -20.93
N SER A 132 16.37 -19.85 -20.79
CA SER A 132 17.09 -19.10 -21.81
C SER A 132 18.12 -18.12 -21.24
N LYS A 133 19.12 -17.77 -22.06
CA LYS A 133 20.23 -16.87 -21.68
C LYS A 133 19.82 -15.40 -21.49
N PHE A 134 18.58 -15.03 -21.81
CA PHE A 134 18.11 -13.64 -21.80
C PHE A 134 17.01 -13.38 -20.74
N GLN A 135 16.77 -14.32 -19.83
CA GLN A 135 15.82 -14.11 -18.73
C GLN A 135 16.36 -13.10 -17.72
N VAL A 136 15.52 -12.11 -17.40
CA VAL A 136 15.80 -11.06 -16.41
C VAL A 136 15.23 -11.39 -15.02
N CYS A 137 14.51 -12.49 -14.90
CA CYS A 137 13.90 -13.00 -13.67
C CYS A 137 13.70 -14.52 -13.79
N ASP A 138 13.67 -15.20 -12.65
CA ASP A 138 13.23 -16.58 -12.48
C ASP A 138 11.73 -16.77 -12.79
N LEU A 139 11.34 -18.02 -13.09
CA LEU A 139 9.98 -18.45 -13.49
C LEU A 139 9.06 -18.73 -12.30
#